data_AF-A0A4U3CEG2-F1
#
_entry.id   AF-A0A4U3CEG2-F1
#
_cell.length_a   1.000
_cell.length_b   1.000
_cell.length_c   1.000
_cell.angle_alpha   90.00
_cell.angle_beta   90.00
_cell.angle_gamma   90.00
#
_symmetry.space_group_name_H-M   'P 1'
#
loop_
_entity.id
_entity.type
_entity.pdbx_description
1 polymer ?
#
loop_
_entity_poly.entity_id
_entity_poly.type
_entity_poly.pdbx_seq_one_letter_code
_entity_poly.pdbx_strand_id
1 'polypeptide(L)' 'MRPQRVPAPPAPRSGDPARVRYLHLVAAARAEAARPDTEQQVADIVRVTVDDEVDTRTFRAIVSDVASTVLR' A
#
# COMPACT_ATOMS: atom_id res chain seq x y z
N MET A 1 5.85 -30.68 -27.72
CA MET A 1 5.73 -29.22 -27.53
C MET A 1 6.40 -28.84 -26.22
N ARG A 2 7.40 -27.95 -26.21
CA ARG A 2 7.99 -27.43 -24.97
C ARG A 2 7.15 -26.24 -24.51
N PRO A 3 6.65 -26.19 -23.26
CA PRO A 3 5.97 -25.00 -22.77
C PRO A 3 6.97 -23.84 -22.73
N GLN A 4 6.67 -22.75 -23.45
CA GLN A 4 7.38 -21.49 -23.30
C GLN A 4 7.14 -20.98 -21.89
N ARG A 5 8.17 -21.04 -21.02
CA ARG A 5 8.14 -20.31 -19.75
C ARG A 5 8.25 -18.83 -20.09
N VAL A 6 7.15 -18.11 -19.95
CA VAL A 6 7.16 -16.64 -19.96
C VAL A 6 7.99 -16.20 -18.75
N PRO A 7 9.00 -15.32 -18.91
CA PRO A 7 9.70 -14.75 -17.77
C PRO A 7 8.69 -14.07 -16.84
N ALA A 8 8.74 -14.37 -15.55
CA ALA A 8 7.95 -13.62 -14.58
C ALA A 8 8.31 -12.12 -14.73
N PRO A 9 7.32 -11.21 -14.73
CA PRO A 9 7.61 -9.79 -14.70
C PRO A 9 8.53 -9.50 -13.50
N PRO A 10 9.46 -8.55 -13.63
CA PRO A 10 10.32 -8.18 -12.51
C PRO A 10 9.43 -7.82 -11.32
N ALA A 11 9.67 -8.46 -10.17
CA ALA A 11 9.02 -8.06 -8.94
C ALA A 11 9.27 -6.54 -8.75
N PRO A 12 8.24 -5.76 -8.36
CA PRO A 12 8.42 -4.36 -8.04
C PRO A 12 9.60 -4.25 -7.09
N ARG A 13 10.59 -3.42 -7.44
CA ARG A 13 11.67 -3.13 -6.51
C ARG A 13 11.04 -2.41 -5.33
N SER A 14 11.10 -3.03 -4.15
CA SER A 14 10.68 -2.38 -2.92
C SER A 14 11.33 -1.00 -2.83
N GLY A 15 10.51 0.03 -2.67
CA GLY A 15 10.98 1.41 -2.55
C GLY A 15 11.12 2.23 -3.83
N ASP A 16 10.56 1.83 -4.98
CA ASP A 16 10.37 2.78 -6.10
C ASP A 16 9.48 3.97 -5.66
N PRO A 17 9.99 5.23 -5.64
CA PRO A 17 9.23 6.37 -5.14
C PRO A 17 7.92 6.61 -5.89
N ALA A 18 7.87 6.34 -7.19
CA ALA A 18 6.64 6.50 -7.98
C ALA A 18 5.59 5.48 -7.55
N ARG A 19 6.01 4.22 -7.33
CA ARG A 19 5.14 3.16 -6.83
C ARG A 19 4.66 3.44 -5.42
N VAL A 20 5.54 3.86 -4.51
CA VAL A 20 5.19 4.24 -3.14
C VAL A 20 4.14 5.35 -3.13
N ARG A 21 4.32 6.38 -3.96
CA ARG A 21 3.34 7.48 -4.09
C ARG A 21 1.99 6.98 -4.60
N TYR A 22 1.99 6.10 -5.60
CA TYR A 22 0.76 5.50 -6.11
C TYR A 22 0.03 4.70 -5.02
N LEU A 23 0.74 3.82 -4.31
CA LEU A 23 0.17 2.99 -3.25
C LEU A 23 -0.41 3.84 -2.12
N HIS A 24 0.27 4.93 -1.76
CA HIS A 24 -0.24 5.88 -0.79
C HIS A 24 -1.57 6.50 -1.23
N LEU A 25 -1.67 7.02 -2.46
CA LEU A 25 -2.92 7.61 -2.97
C LEU A 25 -4.08 6.60 -3.00
N VAL A 26 -3.80 5.35 -3.41
CA VAL A 26 -4.82 4.28 -3.40
C VAL A 26 -5.25 3.96 -1.97
N ALA A 27 -4.31 3.89 -1.02
CA ALA A 27 -4.60 3.59 0.38
C ALA A 27 -5.45 4.70 1.01
N ALA A 28 -5.14 5.97 0.75
CA ALA A 28 -5.92 7.11 1.20
C ALA A 28 -7.36 7.05 0.66
N ALA A 29 -7.54 6.87 -0.65
CA ALA A 29 -8.87 6.77 -1.25
C ALA A 29 -9.69 5.59 -0.69
N ARG A 30 -9.05 4.44 -0.43
CA ARG A 30 -9.70 3.28 0.19
C ARG A 30 -10.08 3.55 1.64
N ALA A 31 -9.22 4.20 2.41
CA ALA A 31 -9.50 4.55 3.80
C ALA A 31 -10.66 5.56 3.89
N GLU A 32 -10.67 6.59 3.04
CA GLU A 32 -11.79 7.53 2.95
C GLU A 32 -13.12 6.84 2.66
N ALA A 33 -13.13 5.91 1.69
CA ALA A 33 -14.33 5.14 1.34
C ALA A 33 -14.77 4.19 2.47
N ALA A 34 -13.82 3.62 3.20
CA ALA A 34 -14.10 2.66 4.27
C ALA A 34 -14.54 3.30 5.59
N ARG A 35 -14.25 4.60 5.82
CA ARG A 35 -14.58 5.34 7.05
C ARG A 35 -14.12 4.59 8.32
N PRO A 36 -12.82 4.31 8.48
CA PRO A 36 -12.32 3.67 9.70
C PRO A 36 -12.51 4.57 10.91
N ASP A 37 -12.68 3.96 12.08
CA ASP A 37 -12.83 4.64 13.37
C ASP A 37 -11.55 4.52 14.22
N THR A 38 -10.57 3.73 13.77
CA THR A 38 -9.34 3.45 14.51
C THR A 38 -8.11 3.41 13.60
N GLU A 39 -6.95 3.75 14.16
CA GLU A 39 -5.66 3.65 13.46
C GLU A 39 -5.36 2.20 13.04
N GLN A 40 -5.81 1.22 13.83
CA GLN A 40 -5.64 -0.20 13.49
C GLN A 40 -6.37 -0.56 12.19
N GLN A 41 -7.62 -0.10 12.01
CA GLN A 41 -8.35 -0.31 10.76
C GLN A 41 -7.68 0.37 9.57
N VAL A 42 -7.11 1.58 9.77
CA VAL A 42 -6.29 2.23 8.74
C VAL A 42 -5.09 1.35 8.38
N ALA A 43 -4.36 0.84 9.37
CA ALA A 43 -3.20 -0.02 9.15
C ALA A 43 -3.54 -1.29 8.36
N ASP A 44 -4.70 -1.90 8.61
CA ASP A 44 -5.16 -3.09 7.90
C ASP A 44 -5.53 -2.79 6.45
N ILE A 45 -6.19 -1.64 6.19
CA ILE A 45 -6.48 -1.16 4.82
C ILE A 45 -5.18 -0.89 4.05
N VAL A 46 -4.22 -0.20 4.67
CA VAL A 46 -2.92 0.08 4.06
C VAL A 46 -2.19 -1.23 3.77
N ARG A 47 -2.19 -2.20 4.71
CA ARG A 47 -1.50 -3.49 4.55
C ARG A 47 -1.99 -4.26 3.33
N VAL A 48 -3.31 -4.36 3.15
CA VAL A 48 -3.91 -5.01 1.97
C VAL A 48 -3.62 -4.23 0.68
N THR A 49 -3.42 -2.91 0.79
CA THR A 49 -3.16 -2.07 -0.39
C THR A 49 -1.72 -2.14 -0.87
N VAL A 50 -0.75 -2.19 0.05
CA VAL A 50 0.68 -2.16 -0.29
C VAL A 50 1.26 -3.53 -0.61
N ASP A 51 0.62 -4.64 -0.20
CA ASP A 51 1.01 -6.02 -0.53
C ASP A 51 2.53 -6.31 -0.40
N ASP A 52 3.12 -5.93 0.74
CA ASP A 52 4.56 -6.03 1.04
C ASP A 52 5.52 -5.32 0.05
N GLU A 53 5.00 -4.48 -0.85
CA GLU A 53 5.80 -3.70 -1.80
C GLU A 53 6.63 -2.58 -1.14
N VAL A 54 6.39 -2.30 0.14
CA VAL A 54 7.06 -1.24 0.90
C VAL A 54 7.66 -1.79 2.19
N ASP A 55 8.80 -1.22 2.60
CA ASP A 55 9.39 -1.57 3.88
C ASP A 55 8.54 -1.11 5.08
N THR A 56 8.84 -1.65 6.26
CA THR A 56 8.10 -1.34 7.49
C THR A 56 8.10 0.15 7.82
N ARG A 57 9.15 0.90 7.48
CA ARG A 57 9.25 2.34 7.76
C ARG A 57 8.29 3.12 6.88
N THR A 58 8.28 2.80 5.59
CA THR A 58 7.40 3.40 4.58
C THR A 58 5.95 3.04 4.85
N PHE A 59 5.66 1.78 5.20
CA PHE A 59 4.34 1.35 5.66
C PHE A 59 3.84 2.21 6.83
N ARG A 60 4.65 2.36 7.88
CA ARG A 60 4.28 3.18 9.06
C ARG A 60 4.05 4.65 8.70
N ALA A 61 4.84 5.21 7.78
CA ALA A 61 4.66 6.58 7.32
C ALA A 61 3.31 6.76 6.58
N ILE A 62 2.95 5.82 5.69
CA ILE A 62 1.66 5.85 4.99
C ILE A 62 0.50 5.73 5.98
N VAL A 63 0.56 4.80 6.93
CA VAL A 63 -0.49 4.63 7.96
C VAL A 63 -0.69 5.91 8.75
N SER A 64 0.39 6.52 9.23
CA SER A 64 0.31 7.75 10.03
C SER A 64 -0.30 8.91 9.24
N ASP A 65 0.07 9.08 7.97
CA ASP A 65 -0.45 10.16 7.13
C ASP A 65 -1.94 9.97 6.81
N VAL A 66 -2.32 8.76 6.39
CA VAL A 66 -3.72 8.41 6.11
C VAL A 66 -4.58 8.55 7.37
N ALA A 67 -4.12 8.03 8.52
CA ALA A 67 -4.85 8.13 9.79
C ALA A 67 -5.09 9.60 10.19
N SER A 68 -4.10 10.47 9.99
CA SER A 68 -4.22 11.90 10.29
C SER A 68 -5.27 12.63 9.42
N THR A 69 -5.60 12.04 8.28
CA THR A 69 -6.57 12.56 7.31
C THR A 69 -7.98 12.04 7.59
N VAL A 70 -8.14 10.74 7.86
CA VAL A 70 -9.46 10.09 7.90
C VAL A 70 -10.06 9.93 9.30
N LEU A 71 -9.27 10.04 10.37
CA LEU A 71 -9.73 9.89 11.76
C LEU A 71 -10.01 11.23 12.47
N ARG A 72 -10.19 12.32 11.71
CA ARG A 72 -10.49 13.65 12.26
C ARG A 72 -11.96 13.86 12.57
#